data_AF-A0A8X6MAP8-F1
#
_entry.id   AF-A0A8X6MAP8-F1
#
_cell.length_a   1.000
_cell.length_b   1.000
_cell.length_c   1.000
_cell.angle_alpha   90.00
_cell.angle_beta   90.00
_cell.angle_gamma   90.00
#
_symmetry.space_group_name_H-M   'P 1'
#
loop_
_entity.id
_entity.type
_entity.pdbx_description
1 polymer ?
#
loop_
_entity_poly.entity_id
_entity_poly.type
_entity_poly.pdbx_seq_one_letter_code
_entity_poly.pdbx_strand_id
1 'polypeptide(L)'
;MPSQKLLEQSKRAKTFVNSKGYPRYCTATVQPDGKLVLSGGRSRRGKLRGPPASKDWVRALRGCDDVLFIDFLKRCLEWDPSARMTPPAALRHGWLRRRLPRPPQSSSNTAGSDPSHRVYVQDGSSSGGLTAACSSLAPKTNVNNSKGRTALSSAAESIAGAIDSRTLPTIGKIP
;
A
#
# COMPACT_ATOMS: atom_id res chain seq x y z
N MET A 1 -4.00 16.34 2.47
CA MET A 1 -3.27 16.40 1.17
C MET A 1 -1.92 15.75 1.38
N PRO A 2 -1.34 15.05 0.39
CA PRO A 2 0.07 14.67 0.47
C PRO A 2 0.96 15.91 0.65
N SER A 3 2.14 15.72 1.24
CA SER A 3 3.12 16.79 1.42
C SER A 3 3.70 17.24 0.07
N GLN A 4 4.20 18.48 0.00
CA GLN A 4 4.83 19.00 -1.23
C GLN A 4 6.05 18.17 -1.64
N LYS A 5 6.87 17.76 -0.67
CA LYS A 5 8.03 16.87 -0.91
C LYS A 5 7.62 15.60 -1.64
N LEU A 6 6.51 14.97 -1.23
CA LEU A 6 6.00 13.76 -1.88
C LEU A 6 5.50 14.03 -3.31
N LEU A 7 4.89 15.20 -3.55
CA LEU A 7 4.43 15.61 -4.88
C LEU A 7 5.62 15.89 -5.83
N GLU A 8 6.69 16.52 -5.34
CA GLU A 8 7.90 16.82 -6.12
C GLU A 8 8.62 15.56 -6.58
N GLN A 9 8.71 14.54 -5.70
CA GLN A 9 9.32 13.24 -6.03
C GLN A 9 8.45 12.39 -6.97
N SER A 10 7.16 12.73 -7.12
CA SER A 10 6.19 11.94 -7.87
C SER A 10 6.12 12.35 -9.35
N LYS A 11 6.60 11.48 -10.24
CA LYS A 11 6.65 11.70 -11.71
C LYS A 11 5.30 12.13 -12.33
N ARG A 12 4.17 11.66 -11.78
CA ARG A 12 2.81 11.91 -12.31
C ARG A 12 2.01 12.93 -11.51
N ALA A 13 2.61 13.65 -10.56
CA ALA A 13 1.88 14.58 -9.69
C ALA A 13 1.08 15.63 -10.47
N LYS A 14 1.65 16.17 -11.55
CA LYS A 14 1.03 17.20 -12.41
C LYS A 14 -0.28 16.75 -13.07
N THR A 15 -0.51 15.43 -13.20
CA THR A 15 -1.77 14.85 -13.72
C THR A 15 -2.92 14.98 -12.71
N PHE A 16 -2.63 15.04 -11.42
CA PHE A 16 -3.65 15.01 -10.36
C PHE A 16 -3.73 16.31 -9.56
N VAL A 17 -2.63 17.07 -9.50
CA VAL A 17 -2.50 18.33 -8.78
C VAL A 17 -2.08 19.42 -9.75
N ASN A 18 -2.65 20.62 -9.62
CA ASN A 18 -2.26 21.77 -10.43
C ASN A 18 -0.97 22.42 -9.91
N SER A 19 -0.43 23.39 -10.66
CA SER A 19 0.78 24.14 -10.27
C SER A 19 0.63 24.97 -8.99
N LYS A 20 -0.60 25.32 -8.60
CA LYS A 20 -0.92 26.03 -7.35
C LYS A 20 -1.05 25.07 -6.14
N GLY A 21 -0.85 23.76 -6.33
CA GLY A 21 -0.96 22.75 -5.27
C GLY A 21 -2.39 22.25 -5.00
N TYR A 22 -3.38 22.64 -5.81
CA TYR A 22 -4.76 22.20 -5.64
C TYR A 22 -5.09 20.95 -6.47
N PRO A 23 -5.89 20.00 -5.94
CA PRO A 23 -6.29 18.80 -6.68
C PRO A 23 -7.17 19.15 -7.87
N ARG A 24 -6.90 18.55 -9.02
CA ARG A 24 -7.66 18.79 -10.26
C ARG A 24 -9.10 18.29 -10.22
N TYR A 25 -9.44 17.42 -9.27
CA TYR A 25 -10.83 16.99 -9.08
C TYR A 25 -11.69 18.05 -8.38
N CYS A 26 -11.06 19.05 -7.76
CA CYS A 26 -11.74 20.15 -7.08
C CYS A 26 -11.89 21.35 -8.02
N THR A 27 -12.94 22.13 -7.80
CA THR A 27 -13.14 23.43 -8.42
C THR A 27 -12.74 24.51 -7.42
N ALA A 28 -11.80 25.39 -7.81
CA ALA A 28 -11.41 26.54 -6.99
C ALA A 28 -12.26 27.75 -7.38
N THR A 29 -13.00 28.31 -6.44
CA THR A 29 -13.80 29.52 -6.62
C THR A 29 -13.32 30.59 -5.66
N VAL A 30 -13.07 31.80 -6.18
CA VAL A 30 -12.75 32.97 -5.36
C VAL A 30 -14.07 33.61 -4.96
N GLN A 31 -14.31 33.71 -3.65
CA GLN A 31 -15.48 34.41 -3.12
C GLN A 31 -15.31 35.93 -3.29
N PRO A 32 -16.39 36.74 -3.24
CA PRO A 32 -16.31 38.21 -3.30
C PRO A 32 -15.31 38.81 -2.30
N ASP A 33 -15.14 38.15 -1.15
CA ASP A 33 -14.20 38.53 -0.09
C ASP A 33 -12.72 38.21 -0.43
N GLY A 34 -12.43 37.76 -1.66
CA GLY A 34 -11.08 37.35 -2.11
C GLY A 34 -10.63 35.97 -1.61
N LYS A 35 -11.41 35.31 -0.75
CA LYS A 35 -11.07 33.99 -0.20
C LYS A 35 -11.21 32.88 -1.24
N LEU A 36 -10.17 32.06 -1.37
CA LEU A 36 -10.20 30.87 -2.24
C LEU A 36 -10.88 29.71 -1.50
N VAL A 37 -11.98 29.21 -2.07
CA VAL A 37 -12.70 28.04 -1.58
C VAL A 37 -12.58 26.89 -2.59
N LEU A 38 -12.21 25.72 -2.10
CA LEU A 38 -12.19 24.49 -2.89
C LEU A 38 -13.52 23.76 -2.71
N SER A 39 -14.22 23.59 -3.82
CA SER A 39 -15.40 22.72 -3.92
C SER A 39 -15.00 21.36 -4.48
N GLY A 40 -15.61 20.31 -3.96
CA GLY A 40 -15.42 18.96 -4.47
C GLY A 40 -16.00 18.77 -5.89
N GLY A 41 -15.66 17.65 -6.53
CA GLY A 41 -16.10 17.34 -7.90
C GLY A 41 -17.00 16.12 -7.98
N ARG A 42 -17.60 15.89 -9.16
CA ARG A 42 -18.33 14.65 -9.47
C ARG A 42 -17.43 13.70 -10.28
N SER A 43 -17.44 12.43 -9.89
CA SER A 43 -16.85 11.35 -10.69
C SER A 43 -17.61 11.18 -12.01
N ARG A 44 -16.97 10.56 -13.02
CA ARG A 44 -17.63 10.13 -14.28
C ARG A 44 -18.91 9.33 -14.04
N ARG A 45 -19.00 8.58 -12.94
CA ARG A 45 -20.20 7.81 -12.55
C ARG A 45 -21.22 8.64 -11.75
N GLY A 46 -21.12 9.96 -11.75
CA GLY A 46 -22.00 10.89 -11.04
C GLY A 46 -21.81 10.98 -9.52
N LYS A 47 -20.91 10.18 -8.92
CA LYS A 47 -20.68 10.19 -7.46
C LYS A 47 -19.92 11.45 -7.02
N LEU A 48 -20.50 12.21 -6.08
CA LEU A 48 -19.89 13.39 -5.50
C LEU A 48 -18.68 13.01 -4.62
N ARG A 49 -17.59 13.77 -4.75
CA ARG A 49 -16.40 13.74 -3.89
C ARG A 49 -16.27 15.10 -3.24
N GLY A 50 -16.25 15.15 -1.91
CA GLY A 50 -16.05 16.40 -1.19
C GLY A 50 -14.63 16.97 -1.34
N PRO A 51 -14.40 18.21 -0.87
CA PRO A 51 -13.07 18.79 -0.87
C PRO A 51 -12.10 17.99 0.02
N PRO A 52 -10.81 18.31 -0.03
CA PRO A 52 -9.79 17.59 0.73
C PRO A 52 -10.12 17.55 2.23
N ALA A 53 -9.94 16.39 2.85
CA ALA A 53 -10.20 16.16 4.28
C ALA A 53 -11.64 16.44 4.76
N SER A 54 -12.62 16.55 3.85
CA SER A 54 -14.02 16.83 4.22
C SER A 54 -14.82 15.60 4.69
N LYS A 55 -14.18 14.44 4.85
CA LYS A 55 -14.87 13.19 5.21
C LYS A 55 -14.35 12.69 6.55
N ASP A 56 -15.26 12.62 7.52
CA ASP A 56 -14.94 12.18 8.87
C ASP A 56 -14.73 10.66 8.96
N TRP A 57 -13.84 10.24 9.85
CA TRP A 57 -13.52 8.84 10.08
C TRP A 57 -14.72 8.03 10.56
N VAL A 58 -15.50 8.56 11.52
CA VAL A 58 -16.70 7.90 12.04
C VAL A 58 -17.71 7.66 10.93
N ARG A 59 -17.94 8.67 10.08
CA ARG A 59 -18.83 8.54 8.91
C ARG A 59 -18.26 7.58 7.85
N ALA A 60 -16.95 7.53 7.66
CA ALA A 60 -16.29 6.58 6.77
C ALA A 60 -16.39 5.13 7.25
N LEU A 61 -16.33 4.92 8.57
CA LEU A 61 -16.37 3.63 9.24
C LEU A 61 -17.77 3.26 9.78
N ARG A 62 -18.82 3.88 9.22
CA ARG A 62 -20.24 3.56 9.52
C ARG A 62 -20.59 3.61 11.03
N GLY A 63 -20.04 4.58 11.75
CA GLY A 63 -20.33 4.78 13.18
C GLY A 63 -19.27 4.21 14.13
N CYS A 64 -18.19 3.59 13.63
CA CYS A 64 -17.09 3.16 14.50
C CYS A 64 -16.31 4.36 15.04
N ASP A 65 -16.18 4.44 16.36
CA ASP A 65 -15.54 5.50 17.13
C ASP A 65 -14.36 5.01 17.99
N ASP A 66 -13.93 3.75 17.85
CA ASP A 66 -12.75 3.20 18.56
C ASP A 66 -11.49 3.97 18.15
N VAL A 67 -11.00 4.81 19.06
CA VAL A 67 -9.83 5.67 18.86
C VAL A 67 -8.58 4.86 18.47
N LEU A 68 -8.40 3.67 19.06
CA LEU A 68 -7.23 2.84 18.77
C LEU A 68 -7.34 2.19 17.38
N PHE A 69 -8.54 1.87 16.93
CA PHE A 69 -8.74 1.38 15.56
C PHE A 69 -8.52 2.49 14.53
N ILE A 70 -9.07 3.68 14.80
CA ILE A 70 -8.89 4.84 13.91
C ILE A 70 -7.41 5.24 13.83
N ASP A 71 -6.68 5.24 14.95
CA ASP A 71 -5.23 5.51 14.97
C ASP A 71 -4.47 4.46 14.14
N PHE A 72 -4.80 3.18 14.31
CA PHE A 72 -4.22 2.11 13.51
C PHE A 72 -4.41 2.35 12.00
N LEU A 73 -5.64 2.69 11.57
CA LEU A 73 -5.95 2.97 10.18
C LEU A 73 -5.23 4.23 9.66
N LYS A 74 -5.16 5.30 10.46
CA LYS A 74 -4.43 6.52 10.09
C LYS A 74 -2.97 6.22 9.80
N ARG A 75 -2.29 5.46 10.67
CA ARG A 75 -0.88 5.09 10.49
C ARG A 75 -0.65 4.15 9.30
N CYS A 76 -1.62 3.29 8.98
CA CYS A 76 -1.59 2.43 7.79
C CYS A 76 -1.82 3.22 6.48
N LEU A 77 -2.63 4.28 6.52
CA LEU A 77 -3.04 5.07 5.36
C LEU A 77 -2.23 6.37 5.21
N GLU A 78 -1.05 6.43 5.82
CA GLU A 78 -0.14 7.55 5.69
C GLU A 78 0.35 7.72 4.25
N TRP A 79 0.46 8.98 3.81
CA TRP A 79 0.84 9.32 2.44
C TRP A 79 2.30 8.99 2.17
N ASP A 80 3.18 9.35 3.11
CA ASP A 80 4.59 9.05 3.04
C ASP A 80 4.82 7.54 3.33
N PRO A 81 5.37 6.77 2.38
CA PRO A 81 5.65 5.35 2.59
C PRO A 81 6.66 5.11 3.72
N SER A 82 7.59 6.03 3.96
CA SER A 82 8.59 5.92 5.02
C SER A 82 7.99 6.11 6.41
N ALA A 83 6.95 6.94 6.52
CA ALA A 83 6.21 7.16 7.77
C ALA A 83 5.10 6.13 8.01
N ARG A 84 4.74 5.34 6.98
CA ARG A 84 3.68 4.34 7.06
C ARG A 84 4.05 3.22 8.04
N MET A 85 3.07 2.78 8.82
CA MET A 85 3.28 1.69 9.78
C MET A 85 3.70 0.39 9.09
N THR A 86 4.81 -0.18 9.54
CA THR A 86 5.31 -1.48 9.06
C THR A 86 4.59 -2.64 9.77
N PRO A 87 4.56 -3.85 9.17
CA PRO A 87 3.87 -5.00 9.79
C PRO A 87 4.34 -5.34 11.22
N PRO A 88 5.65 -5.32 11.55
CA PRO A 88 6.09 -5.54 12.92
C PRO A 88 5.59 -4.44 13.88
N ALA A 89 5.53 -3.19 13.43
CA ALA A 89 4.98 -2.09 14.24
C ALA A 89 3.46 -2.23 14.45
N ALA A 90 2.74 -2.70 13.42
CA ALA A 90 1.31 -2.99 13.48
C ALA A 90 0.97 -4.04 14.52
N LEU A 91 1.73 -5.14 14.60
CA LEU A 91 1.54 -6.19 15.61
C LEU A 91 1.73 -5.69 17.05
N ARG A 92 2.57 -4.66 17.24
CA ARG A 92 2.78 -4.01 18.55
C ARG A 92 1.74 -2.92 18.86
N HIS A 93 0.84 -2.60 17.93
CA HIS A 93 -0.15 -1.54 18.10
C HIS A 93 -1.22 -1.93 19.13
N GLY A 94 -1.66 -0.97 19.95
CA GLY A 94 -2.63 -1.22 21.04
C GLY A 94 -3.98 -1.76 20.57
N TRP A 95 -4.36 -1.52 19.31
CA TRP A 95 -5.56 -2.13 18.72
C TRP A 95 -5.44 -3.64 18.52
N LEU A 96 -4.30 -4.12 17.98
CA LEU A 96 -4.07 -5.55 17.76
C LEU A 96 -3.65 -6.28 19.04
N ARG A 97 -2.80 -5.66 19.88
CA ARG A 97 -2.34 -6.26 21.15
C ARG A 97 -3.46 -6.57 22.13
N ARG A 98 -4.58 -5.82 22.12
CA ARG A 98 -5.75 -6.11 22.96
C ARG A 98 -6.60 -7.27 22.42
N ARG A 99 -6.46 -7.62 21.14
CA ARG A 99 -7.30 -8.60 20.44
C ARG A 99 -6.61 -9.95 20.22
N LEU A 100 -5.29 -10.02 20.38
CA LEU A 100 -4.55 -11.28 20.35
C LEU A 100 -4.48 -11.88 21.77
N PRO A 101 -4.68 -13.21 21.94
CA PRO A 101 -4.34 -13.90 23.16
C PRO A 101 -2.88 -13.62 23.51
N ARG A 102 -2.61 -13.25 24.77
CA ARG A 102 -1.22 -13.09 25.21
C ARG A 102 -0.53 -14.45 25.12
N PRO A 103 0.61 -14.57 24.42
CA PRO A 103 1.44 -15.76 24.58
C PRO A 103 1.83 -15.88 26.07
N PRO A 104 1.87 -17.10 26.62
CA PRO A 104 2.25 -17.31 28.01
C PRO A 104 3.62 -16.67 28.23
N GLN A 105 3.67 -15.69 29.14
CA GLN A 105 4.93 -15.05 29.49
C GLN A 105 5.75 -16.08 30.24
N SER A 106 6.91 -16.48 29.71
CA SER A 106 7.92 -17.20 30.49
C SER A 106 8.35 -16.25 31.61
N SER A 107 7.79 -16.47 32.79
CA SER A 107 8.11 -15.74 34.02
C SER A 107 9.55 -16.05 34.42
N SER A 108 10.52 -15.32 33.87
CA SER A 108 11.85 -15.22 34.45
C SER A 108 11.93 -13.86 35.17
N ASN A 109 11.40 -13.83 36.40
CA ASN A 109 11.86 -12.86 37.40
C ASN A 109 11.52 -13.36 38.82
N THR A 110 12.58 -13.84 39.46
CA THR A 110 12.99 -13.58 40.85
C THR A 110 12.06 -14.02 41.99
N ALA A 111 12.32 -15.21 42.51
CA ALA A 111 12.02 -15.56 43.89
C ALA A 111 13.20 -16.35 44.49
N GLY A 112 13.74 -15.87 45.61
CA GLY A 112 14.55 -16.68 46.53
C GLY A 112 16.07 -16.55 46.39
N SER A 113 16.63 -15.46 46.92
CA SER A 113 17.97 -15.51 47.50
C SER A 113 17.89 -16.23 48.85
N ASP A 114 18.41 -17.45 48.95
CA ASP A 114 18.99 -17.97 50.20
C ASP A 114 20.16 -18.93 49.86
N PRO A 115 21.34 -18.78 50.49
CA PRO A 115 22.54 -19.52 50.14
C PRO A 115 22.71 -20.74 51.05
N SER A 116 23.12 -21.89 50.50
CA SER A 116 24.02 -22.83 51.20
C SER A 116 24.33 -24.10 50.40
N HIS A 117 25.64 -24.36 50.31
CA HIS A 117 26.27 -25.68 50.29
C HIS A 117 25.89 -26.70 49.21
N ARG A 118 26.78 -26.84 48.21
CA ARG A 118 27.79 -27.92 48.26
C ARG A 118 28.90 -27.70 47.23
N VAL A 119 30.12 -27.56 47.77
CA VAL A 119 31.37 -27.77 47.05
C VAL A 119 31.46 -29.25 46.68
N TYR A 120 31.70 -29.54 45.40
CA TYR A 120 32.47 -30.70 44.99
C TYR A 120 33.47 -30.22 43.93
N VAL A 121 34.75 -30.42 44.24
CA VAL A 121 35.92 -30.11 43.41
C VAL A 121 36.33 -31.41 42.69
N GLN A 122 37.13 -31.24 41.62
CA GLN A 122 37.85 -32.25 40.82
C GLN A 122 37.02 -32.94 39.73
N ASP A 123 37.55 -33.25 38.54
CA ASP A 123 38.84 -33.03 37.86
C ASP A 123 38.65 -33.51 36.41
N GLY A 124 39.54 -33.16 35.49
CA GLY A 124 39.82 -34.04 34.35
C GLY A 124 39.21 -33.65 33.00
N SER A 125 40.06 -33.07 32.17
CA SER A 125 39.98 -33.00 30.70
C SER A 125 39.58 -34.34 30.06
N SER A 126 38.78 -34.30 28.98
CA SER A 126 38.96 -35.13 27.75
C SER A 126 37.88 -34.87 26.69
N SER A 127 38.32 -34.36 25.54
CA SER A 127 37.94 -34.72 24.17
C SER A 127 36.52 -35.19 23.82
N GLY A 128 35.94 -34.51 22.82
CA GLY A 128 35.29 -35.19 21.68
C GLY A 128 33.77 -35.05 21.61
N GLY A 129 33.26 -34.53 20.49
CA GLY A 129 31.86 -34.69 20.12
C GLY A 129 31.25 -33.51 19.37
N LEU A 130 31.55 -33.41 18.09
CA LEU A 130 30.83 -32.56 17.14
C LEU A 130 29.39 -33.08 16.98
N THR A 131 28.36 -32.25 17.17
CA THR A 131 27.09 -32.35 16.42
C THR A 131 26.53 -30.96 16.14
N ALA A 132 27.00 -30.37 15.03
CA ALA A 132 26.29 -29.29 14.36
C ALA A 132 25.11 -29.90 13.60
N ALA A 133 23.89 -29.76 14.11
CA ALA A 133 22.68 -30.04 13.33
C ALA A 133 22.36 -28.80 12.49
N CYS A 134 22.98 -28.70 11.31
CA CYS A 134 22.56 -27.78 10.27
C CYS A 134 21.40 -28.42 9.49
N SER A 135 20.18 -27.91 9.69
CA SER A 135 19.08 -28.20 8.76
C SER A 135 19.22 -27.28 7.55
N SER A 136 20.04 -27.68 6.58
CA SER A 136 20.07 -27.07 5.24
C SER A 136 19.07 -27.79 4.32
N LEU A 137 17.89 -27.19 4.16
CA LEU A 137 17.00 -27.51 3.05
C LEU A 137 17.49 -26.76 1.81
N ALA A 138 18.21 -27.47 0.95
CA ALA A 138 18.64 -26.97 -0.34
C ALA A 138 17.44 -26.88 -1.32
N PRO A 139 17.25 -25.77 -2.05
CA PRO A 139 16.34 -25.72 -3.19
C PRO A 139 17.03 -26.29 -4.44
N LYS A 140 16.41 -27.29 -5.08
CA LYS A 140 16.83 -27.80 -6.39
C LYS A 140 16.46 -26.79 -7.47
N THR A 141 17.44 -26.06 -7.98
CA THR A 141 17.33 -25.30 -9.24
C THR A 141 17.56 -26.24 -10.42
N ASN A 142 16.55 -26.43 -11.26
CA ASN A 142 16.74 -27.00 -12.59
C ASN A 142 16.76 -25.84 -13.60
N VAL A 143 17.95 -25.54 -14.12
CA VAL A 143 18.16 -24.62 -15.23
C VAL A 143 18.83 -25.45 -16.31
N ASN A 144 18.14 -25.64 -17.44
CA ASN A 144 18.84 -25.90 -18.69
C ASN A 144 18.24 -25.07 -19.81
N ASN A 145 19.16 -24.45 -20.53
CA ASN A 145 19.05 -23.33 -21.44
C ASN A 145 19.12 -23.84 -22.88
N SER A 146 18.26 -23.34 -23.76
CA SER A 146 18.59 -23.25 -25.19
C SER A 146 17.76 -22.17 -25.91
N LYS A 147 18.42 -21.03 -26.14
CA LYS A 147 18.60 -20.35 -27.45
C LYS A 147 17.38 -20.19 -28.37
N GLY A 148 17.12 -18.93 -28.75
CA GLY A 148 17.00 -18.59 -30.18
C GLY A 148 15.79 -17.76 -30.63
N ARG A 149 15.99 -16.44 -30.72
CA ARG A 149 15.70 -15.53 -31.85
C ARG A 149 14.33 -15.56 -32.58
N THR A 150 13.71 -14.37 -32.62
CA THR A 150 13.03 -13.70 -33.76
C THR A 150 11.93 -14.42 -34.57
N ALA A 151 10.73 -13.82 -34.66
CA ALA A 151 10.25 -13.14 -35.87
C ALA A 151 8.82 -12.60 -35.71
N LEU A 152 8.56 -11.47 -36.39
CA LEU A 152 7.25 -10.93 -36.71
C LEU A 152 6.48 -11.91 -37.62
N SER A 153 5.14 -11.91 -37.53
CA SER A 153 4.30 -12.18 -38.68
C SER A 153 3.08 -11.25 -38.69
N SER A 154 2.94 -10.57 -39.82
CA SER A 154 1.77 -9.85 -40.31
C SER A 154 1.24 -10.64 -41.51
N ALA A 155 -0.03 -10.40 -41.87
CA ALA A 155 -0.84 -10.88 -43.02
C ALA A 155 -2.07 -11.68 -42.53
N ALA A 156 -3.28 -11.14 -42.68
CA ALA A 156 -4.16 -11.21 -43.88
C ALA A 156 -4.74 -12.64 -44.04
N GLU A 157 -6.01 -12.90 -44.36
CA GLU A 157 -6.99 -12.13 -45.14
C GLU A 157 -8.42 -12.65 -44.91
N SER A 158 -9.38 -11.73 -45.04
CA SER A 158 -10.72 -11.77 -45.66
C SER A 158 -11.44 -13.10 -46.00
N ILE A 159 -12.77 -13.10 -45.76
CA ILE A 159 -13.90 -13.43 -46.67
C ILE A 159 -15.17 -12.90 -45.96
N ALA A 160 -15.78 -11.78 -46.35
CA ALA A 160 -16.66 -11.49 -47.50
C ALA A 160 -18.13 -11.95 -47.32
N GLY A 161 -19.06 -11.00 -47.55
CA GLY A 161 -20.52 -11.16 -47.57
C GLY A 161 -21.25 -10.04 -46.80
N ALA A 162 -21.24 -8.77 -47.23
CA ALA A 162 -22.12 -8.14 -48.24
C ALA A 162 -23.63 -8.23 -47.89
N ILE A 163 -24.31 -7.10 -47.61
CA ILE A 163 -25.16 -6.35 -48.58
C ILE A 163 -25.80 -5.08 -47.96
N ASP A 164 -25.68 -3.98 -48.71
CA ASP A 164 -26.57 -2.80 -48.93
C ASP A 164 -27.14 -1.95 -47.76
N SER A 165 -27.28 -0.62 -47.83
CA SER A 165 -27.19 0.32 -48.96
C SER A 165 -27.03 1.78 -48.47
N ARG A 166 -26.20 2.54 -49.21
CA ARG A 166 -26.33 3.96 -49.65
C ARG A 166 -27.01 4.99 -48.74
N THR A 167 -26.27 6.06 -48.38
CA THR A 167 -26.59 7.48 -48.73
C THR A 167 -25.35 8.36 -48.43
N LEU A 168 -24.81 9.07 -49.44
CA LEU A 168 -23.77 10.11 -49.30
C LEU A 168 -24.38 11.52 -49.41
N PRO A 169 -23.71 12.56 -48.88
CA PRO A 169 -24.23 13.93 -48.83
C PRO A 169 -23.92 14.73 -50.11
N THR A 170 -24.87 15.57 -50.52
CA THR A 170 -24.73 16.51 -51.64
C THR A 170 -23.97 17.77 -51.22
N ILE A 171 -22.90 18.07 -51.95
CA ILE A 171 -22.19 19.36 -51.95
C ILE A 171 -22.93 20.31 -52.92
N GLY A 172 -23.41 21.44 -52.40
CA GLY A 172 -23.99 22.53 -53.18
C GLY A 172 -22.92 23.51 -53.68
N LYS A 173 -23.02 23.89 -54.95
CA LYS A 173 -22.10 24.73 -55.72
C LYS A 173 -22.62 26.17 -55.79
N ILE A 174 -21.67 27.10 -55.86
CA ILE A 174 -21.75 28.57 -55.96
C ILE A 174 -22.45 29.02 -57.28
N PRO A 175 -23.05 30.21 -57.32
CA PRO A 175 -22.50 31.31 -58.14
C PRO A 175 -22.05 32.53 -57.32
#